data_AF-A0A8J6DT85-F1
#
_entry.id   AF-A0A8J6DT85-F1
#
_cell.length_a   1.000
_cell.length_b   1.000
_cell.length_c   1.000
_cell.angle_alpha   90.00
_cell.angle_beta   90.00
_cell.angle_gamma   90.00
#
_symmetry.space_group_name_H-M   'P 1'
#
loop_
_entity.id
_entity.type
_entity.pdbx_description
1 polymer ?
#
loop_
_entity_poly.entity_id
_entity_poly.type
_entity_poly.pdbx_seq_one_letter_code
_entity_poly.pdbx_strand_id
1 'polypeptide(L)' 'MSIREVTGYVLVALNQFRYLPLENLRIIRGTKLYEDRYALAIFLNYRKDGNFGLQELGLKNLTDIVSAT' A
#
# COMPACT_ATOMS: atom_id res chain seq x y z
N MET A 1 5.31 3.04 17.53
CA MET A 1 5.84 1.96 16.67
C MET A 1 5.43 2.27 15.25
N SER A 2 6.34 2.32 14.27
CA SER A 2 6.00 2.62 12.87
C SER A 2 6.47 1.49 11.96
N ILE A 3 5.70 1.22 10.90
CA ILE A 3 6.04 0.19 9.91
C ILE A 3 7.18 0.72 9.05
N ARG A 4 8.31 0.01 9.02
CA ARG A 4 9.45 0.32 8.15
C ARG A 4 9.63 -0.66 7.01
N GLU A 5 9.11 -1.87 7.18
CA GLU A 5 9.30 -2.95 6.23
C GLU A 5 8.07 -3.86 6.24
N VAL A 6 7.68 -4.31 5.06
CA VAL A 6 6.66 -5.35 4.87
C VAL A 6 7.31 -6.51 4.12
N THR A 7 7.26 -7.71 4.69
CA THR A 7 7.89 -8.88 4.08
C THR A 7 7.07 -9.47 2.93
N GLY A 8 5.75 -9.50 3.07
CA GLY A 8 4.83 -9.93 2.01
C GLY A 8 4.47 -8.80 1.06
N TYR A 9 3.18 -8.58 0.89
CA TYR A 9 2.60 -7.50 0.08
C TYR A 9 1.86 -6.48 0.93
N VAL A 10 1.63 -5.30 0.35
CA VAL A 10 0.73 -4.27 0.89
C VAL A 10 -0.51 -4.21 0.01
N LEU A 11 -1.67 -4.50 0.59
CA LEU A 11 -2.97 -4.37 -0.07
C LEU A 11 -3.79 -3.27 0.60
N VAL A 12 -4.15 -2.27 -0.18
CA VAL A 12 -5.03 -1.17 0.24
C VAL A 12 -6.23 -1.18 -0.70
N ALA A 13 -7.35 -1.72 -0.24
CA ALA A 13 -8.56 -1.82 -1.04
C ALA A 13 -9.82 -1.50 -0.23
N LEU A 14 -10.82 -0.95 -0.91
CA LEU A 14 -12.16 -0.70 -0.35
C LEU A 14 -12.18 0.25 0.87
N ASN A 15 -11.17 1.11 1.00
CA ASN A 15 -11.11 2.10 2.07
C ASN A 15 -11.73 3.45 1.68
N GLN A 16 -12.07 4.27 2.68
CA GLN A 16 -12.69 5.59 2.51
C GLN A 16 -11.88 6.74 3.15
N PHE A 17 -10.71 6.44 3.72
CA PHE A 17 -9.82 7.45 4.29
C PHE A 17 -9.14 8.27 3.17
N ARG A 18 -8.80 9.53 3.48
CA ARG A 18 -8.16 10.44 2.51
C ARG A 18 -6.66 10.21 2.36
N TYR A 19 -5.99 9.77 3.41
CA TYR A 19 -4.54 9.69 3.48
C TYR A 19 -4.09 8.34 4.04
N LEU A 20 -3.11 7.71 3.38
CA LEU A 20 -2.44 6.50 3.87
C LEU A 20 -1.12 6.87 4.58
N PRO A 21 -1.05 6.84 5.92
CA PRO A 21 0.13 7.29 6.67
C PRO A 21 1.19 6.18 6.80
N LEU A 22 1.89 5.88 5.70
CA LEU A 22 2.98 4.90 5.66
C LEU A 22 4.35 5.58 5.46
N GLU A 23 4.56 6.73 6.10
CA GLU A 23 5.72 7.58 5.85
C GLU A 23 7.02 6.92 6.27
N ASN A 24 6.96 5.95 7.19
CA ASN A 24 8.16 5.23 7.63
C ASN A 24 8.44 3.98 6.79
N LEU A 25 7.51 3.56 5.93
CA LEU A 25 7.69 2.36 5.11
C LEU A 25 8.81 2.62 4.11
N ARG A 26 9.81 1.73 4.09
CA ARG A 26 10.98 1.80 3.20
C ARG A 26 11.03 0.70 2.18
N ILE A 27 10.64 -0.52 2.57
CA ILE A 27 10.82 -1.72 1.76
C ILE A 27 9.55 -2.57 1.80
N ILE A 28 9.10 -3.03 0.63
CA ILE A 28 8.17 -4.16 0.48
C ILE A 28 8.95 -5.30 -0.18
N ARG A 29 9.15 -6.42 0.52
CA ARG A 29 10.00 -7.52 0.03
C ARG A 29 9.32 -8.47 -0.94
N GLY A 30 7.99 -8.49 -0.99
CA GLY A 30 7.24 -9.32 -1.95
C GLY A 30 7.52 -10.82 -1.84
N THR A 31 7.79 -11.36 -0.65
CA THR A 31 7.96 -12.82 -0.46
C THR A 31 6.65 -13.59 -0.66
N LYS A 32 5.53 -12.87 -0.60
CA LYS A 32 4.21 -13.27 -1.09
C LYS A 32 3.64 -12.10 -1.89
N LEU A 33 2.91 -12.39 -2.95
CA LEU A 33 2.29 -11.40 -3.81
C LEU A 33 0.77 -11.50 -3.74
N TYR A 34 0.08 -10.37 -3.84
CA TYR A 34 -1.36 -10.35 -4.07
C TYR A 34 -1.65 -10.83 -5.49
N GLU A 35 -2.56 -11.80 -5.64
CA GLU A 35 -2.90 -12.45 -6.92
C GLU A 35 -1.65 -12.99 -7.66
N ASP A 36 -0.66 -13.48 -6.90
CA ASP A 36 0.64 -13.96 -7.40
C ASP A 36 1.37 -12.95 -8.31
N ARG A 37 1.05 -11.66 -8.20
CA ARG A 37 1.50 -10.62 -9.14
C ARG A 37 1.96 -9.32 -8.49
N TYR A 38 1.32 -8.87 -7.42
CA TYR A 38 1.53 -7.52 -6.88
C TYR A 38 2.10 -7.53 -5.46
N ALA A 39 3.28 -6.93 -5.27
CA ALA A 39 3.81 -6.62 -3.94
C ALA A 39 3.14 -5.38 -3.32
N LEU A 40 2.61 -4.48 -4.15
CA LEU A 40 1.79 -3.33 -3.75
C LEU A 40 0.55 -3.25 -4.63
N ALA A 41 -0.64 -3.30 -4.04
CA ALA A 41 -1.91 -3.15 -4.75
C ALA A 41 -2.79 -2.12 -4.04
N ILE A 42 -3.21 -1.10 -4.80
CA ILE A 42 -4.05 0.00 -4.31
C ILE A 42 -5.20 0.21 -5.29
N PHE A 43 -6.41 -0.21 -4.94
CA PHE A 43 -7.56 -0.09 -5.83
C PHE A 43 -8.89 0.04 -5.07
N LEU A 44 -9.90 0.64 -5.72
CA LEU A 44 -11.25 0.79 -5.17
C LEU A 44 -11.32 1.46 -3.78
N ASN A 45 -10.37 2.34 -3.44
CA ASN A 45 -10.40 3.11 -2.20
C ASN A 45 -11.23 4.39 -2.37
N TYR A 46 -12.49 4.24 -2.75
CA TYR A 46 -13.45 5.33 -2.86
C TYR A 46 -14.85 4.81 -2.56
N ARG A 47 -15.74 5.71 -2.14
CA ARG A 47 -17.17 5.42 -1.98
C ARG A 47 -17.90 5.85 -3.25
N LYS A 48 -18.66 4.94 -3.88
CA LYS A 48 -19.38 5.21 -5.14
C LYS A 48 -20.31 6.43 -5.04
N ASP A 49 -20.98 6.58 -3.90
CA ASP A 49 -22.00 7.63 -3.69
C ASP A 49 -21.50 8.72 -2.70
N GLY A 50 -20.23 9.11 -2.79
CA GLY A 50 -19.73 10.21 -1.97
C GLY A 50 -18.34 10.68 -2.32
N ASN A 51 -17.98 11.85 -1.77
CA ASN A 51 -16.69 12.51 -2.02
C ASN A 51 -15.58 12.01 -1.07
N PHE A 52 -15.68 10.77 -0.60
CA PHE A 52 -14.74 10.15 0.33
C PHE A 52 -13.98 9.03 -0.37
N GLY A 53 -12.66 9.05 -0.20
CA GLY A 53 -11.75 8.12 -0.83
C GLY A 53 -10.31 8.58 -0.66
N LEU A 54 -9.40 7.71 -1.06
CA LEU A 54 -7.97 7.92 -1.00
C LEU A 54 -7.55 9.03 -1.95
N GLN A 55 -6.85 10.02 -1.41
CA GLN A 55 -6.37 11.20 -2.15
C GLN A 55 -4.84 11.28 -2.14
N GLU A 56 -4.20 10.83 -1.07
CA GLU A 56 -2.75 10.88 -0.94
C GLU A 56 -2.18 9.59 -0.32
N LEU A 57 -1.03 9.19 -0.86
CA LEU A 57 -0.21 8.09 -0.36
C LEU A 57 0.99 8.65 0.38
N GLY A 58 1.07 8.42 1.68
CA GLY A 58 2.22 8.78 2.51
C GLY A 58 3.41 7.85 2.31
N LEU A 59 3.77 7.47 1.09
CA LEU A 59 4.86 6.52 0.79
C LEU A 59 6.21 7.22 0.58
N LYS A 60 6.44 8.35 1.26
CA LYS A 60 7.57 9.27 0.99
C LYS A 60 8.95 8.64 1.16
N ASN A 61 9.07 7.61 1.99
CA ASN A 61 10.33 6.92 2.24
C ASN A 61 10.38 5.52 1.62
N LEU A 62 9.37 5.12 0.81
CA LEU A 62 9.38 3.83 0.12
C LEU A 62 10.42 3.89 -0.99
N THR A 63 11.53 3.19 -0.82
CA THR A 63 12.65 3.17 -1.78
C THR A 63 12.67 1.89 -2.60
N ASP A 64 12.16 0.78 -2.06
CA ASP A 64 12.30 -0.54 -2.68
C ASP A 64 11.00 -1.35 -2.64
N ILE A 65 10.61 -1.87 -3.81
CA ILE A 65 9.62 -2.94 -3.95
C ILE A 65 10.34 -4.09 -4.65
N VAL A 66 10.62 -5.15 -3.90
CA VAL A 66 11.32 -6.33 -4.39
C VAL A 66 10.30 -7.44 -4.62
N SER A 67 10.45 -8.16 -5.72
CA SER A 67 9.81 -9.47 -5.92
C SER A 67 10.88 -10.52 -5.67
N ALA A 68 10.58 -11.54 -4.87
CA ALA A 68 11.39 -12.75 -4.94
C ALA A 68 11.35 -13.23 -6.40
N THR A 69 12.51 -13.34 -7.03
CA THR A 69 12.68 -13.84 -8.39
C THR A 69 12.59 -15.36 -8.39
#